data_AF-A0A5R9R393-F1
#
_entry.id   AF-A0A5R9R393-F1
#
_cell.length_a   1.000
_cell.length_b   1.000
_cell.length_c   1.000
_cell.angle_alpha   90.00
_cell.angle_beta   90.00
_cell.angle_gamma   90.00
#
_symmetry.space_group_name_H-M   'P 1'
#
loop_
_entity.id
_entity.type
_entity.pdbx_description
1 polymer ?
#
loop_
_entity_poly.entity_id
_entity_poly.type
_entity_poly.pdbx_seq_one_letter_code
_entity_poly.pdbx_strand_id
1 'polypeptide(L)'
;MLRALLCVLLLTFLAGCSLRQAAPVAPSPKPPVDLPADAQNCLTHQECTLKTSRTLLFVFDYAEAGAALVENENRVLSTPEKAPKQGWPAIRIQLADPDGGRFEFSSKCRQKRCRIKDSRLLSCYRSYLDGKTCRFR
;
A
#
# COMPACT_ATOMS: atom_id res chain seq x y z
N MET A 1 -6.13 13.83 56.78
CA MET A 1 -4.67 13.74 56.61
C MET A 1 -4.27 12.72 55.53
N LEU A 2 -4.77 11.47 55.56
CA LEU A 2 -4.39 10.40 54.60
C LEU A 2 -4.76 10.67 53.12
N ARG A 3 -5.91 11.33 52.87
CA ARG A 3 -6.37 11.69 51.51
C ARG A 3 -5.48 12.72 50.81
N ALA A 4 -4.90 13.66 51.56
CA ALA A 4 -4.04 14.70 51.00
C ALA A 4 -2.68 14.13 50.57
N LEU A 5 -2.14 13.17 51.32
CA LEU A 5 -0.93 12.43 50.99
C LEU A 5 -1.07 11.61 49.71
N LEU A 6 -2.23 11.00 49.49
CA LEU A 6 -2.50 10.21 48.29
C LEU A 6 -2.54 11.07 47.00
N CYS A 7 -3.09 12.29 47.09
CA CYS A 7 -3.14 13.22 45.96
C CYS A 7 -1.76 13.77 45.59
N VAL A 8 -0.89 14.04 46.58
CA VAL A 8 0.49 14.48 46.33
C VAL A 8 1.31 13.36 45.66
N LEU A 9 1.10 12.10 46.08
CA LEU A 9 1.78 10.93 45.50
C LEU A 9 1.39 10.71 44.02
N LEU A 10 0.10 10.85 43.69
CA LEU A 10 -0.42 10.74 42.33
C LEU A 10 0.14 11.84 41.41
N LEU A 11 0.29 13.08 41.91
CA LEU A 11 0.86 14.18 41.14
C LEU A 11 2.36 13.99 40.86
N THR A 12 3.12 13.37 41.78
CA THR A 12 4.53 13.04 41.53
C THR A 12 4.72 11.91 40.51
N PHE A 13 3.76 10.97 40.40
CA PHE A 13 3.82 9.89 39.41
C PHE A 13 3.57 10.40 37.97
N LEU A 14 2.78 11.45 37.79
CA LEU A 14 2.49 12.06 36.49
C LEU A 14 3.60 12.99 35.97
N ALA A 15 4.56 13.37 36.81
CA ALA A 15 5.68 14.25 36.44
C ALA A 15 6.92 13.51 35.89
N GLY A 16 6.90 12.17 35.82
CA GLY A 16 8.06 11.35 35.47
C GLY A 16 8.35 11.16 33.97
N CYS A 17 7.50 11.62 33.05
CA CYS A 17 7.63 11.29 31.62
C CYS A 17 8.35 12.35 30.76
N SER A 18 9.02 13.34 31.34
CA SER A 18 9.78 14.35 30.59
C SER A 18 11.31 14.24 30.71
N LEU A 19 11.82 13.10 31.21
CA LEU A 19 13.26 12.85 31.20
C LEU A 19 13.72 12.56 29.75
N ARG A 20 14.07 13.64 29.04
CA ARG A 20 14.72 13.62 27.73
C ARG A 20 15.93 12.68 27.79
N GLN A 21 15.79 11.48 27.24
CA GLN A 21 16.94 10.69 26.82
C GLN A 21 17.68 11.49 25.74
N ALA A 22 18.99 11.67 25.94
CA ALA A 22 19.86 12.17 24.89
C ALA A 22 19.69 11.26 23.67
N ALA A 23 19.27 11.84 22.56
CA ALA A 23 19.05 11.10 21.32
C ALA A 23 20.37 10.43 20.92
N PRO A 24 20.39 9.12 20.65
CA PRO A 24 21.55 8.50 20.02
C PRO A 24 21.78 9.20 18.69
N VAL A 25 23.02 9.58 18.41
CA VAL A 25 23.42 10.20 17.15
C VAL A 25 23.05 9.23 16.04
N ALA A 26 22.01 9.57 15.27
CA ALA A 26 21.58 8.78 14.14
C ALA A 26 22.75 8.70 13.14
N PRO A 27 23.10 7.51 12.62
CA PRO A 27 24.06 7.42 11.54
C PRO A 27 23.57 8.26 10.35
N SER A 28 24.50 8.98 9.70
CA SER A 28 24.18 9.83 8.56
C SER A 28 23.31 9.07 7.55
N PRO A 29 22.24 9.69 7.02
CA PRO A 29 21.41 9.09 6.01
C PRO A 29 22.30 8.62 4.86
N LYS A 30 22.25 7.31 4.54
CA LYS A 30 22.85 6.82 3.30
C LYS A 30 22.21 7.59 2.14
N PRO A 31 22.99 8.01 1.13
CA PRO A 31 22.43 8.62 -0.07
C PRO A 31 21.33 7.70 -0.62
N PRO A 32 20.16 8.23 -1.01
CA PRO A 32 19.15 7.42 -1.66
C PRO A 32 19.79 6.77 -2.88
N VAL A 33 19.73 5.45 -2.95
CA VAL A 33 20.17 4.69 -4.12
C VAL A 33 19.21 5.03 -5.25
N ASP A 34 19.66 5.92 -6.12
CA ASP A 34 18.92 6.39 -7.29
C ASP A 34 19.02 5.35 -8.42
N LEU A 35 18.43 4.18 -8.20
CA LEU A 35 17.85 3.43 -9.29
C LEU A 35 16.47 4.05 -9.51
N PRO A 36 15.91 4.10 -10.74
CA PRO A 36 14.46 4.16 -10.86
C PRO A 36 13.97 2.90 -10.15
N ALA A 37 13.63 3.04 -8.87
CA ALA A 37 13.14 1.95 -8.06
C ALA A 37 11.90 1.48 -8.80
N ASP A 38 12.02 0.35 -9.49
CA ASP A 38 10.91 -0.24 -10.20
C ASP A 38 9.78 -0.29 -9.19
N ALA A 39 8.72 0.50 -9.42
CA ALA A 39 7.66 0.68 -8.43
C ALA A 39 7.09 -0.68 -7.99
N GLN A 40 7.19 -1.69 -8.86
CA GLN A 40 6.76 -3.06 -8.64
C GLN A 40 7.74 -3.94 -7.86
N ASN A 41 8.97 -3.51 -7.58
CA ASN A 41 9.90 -4.25 -6.73
C ASN A 41 9.79 -3.79 -5.27
N CYS A 42 10.01 -4.71 -4.34
CA CYS A 42 10.24 -4.42 -2.93
C CYS A 42 11.42 -5.25 -2.42
N LEU A 43 12.22 -4.69 -1.51
CA LEU A 43 13.47 -5.30 -1.04
C LEU A 43 13.40 -5.79 0.40
N THR A 44 12.42 -5.32 1.16
CA THR A 44 12.31 -5.63 2.60
C THR A 44 10.88 -6.02 2.95
N HIS A 45 10.75 -6.77 4.04
CA HIS A 45 9.44 -7.15 4.57
C HIS A 45 8.49 -5.99 4.75
N GLN A 46 8.98 -4.92 5.40
CA GLN A 46 8.20 -3.72 5.63
C GLN A 46 7.74 -3.05 4.33
N GLU A 47 8.61 -2.97 3.32
CA GLU A 47 8.29 -2.38 2.03
C GLU A 47 7.25 -3.23 1.29
N CYS A 48 7.41 -4.55 1.27
CA CYS A 48 6.49 -5.48 0.61
C CYS A 48 5.12 -5.47 1.29
N THR A 49 5.05 -5.41 2.63
CA THR A 49 3.79 -5.23 3.36
C THR A 49 3.11 -3.91 2.99
N LEU A 50 3.85 -2.80 2.99
CA LEU A 50 3.31 -1.48 2.63
C LEU A 50 2.77 -1.45 1.20
N LYS A 51 3.53 -2.01 0.24
CA LYS A 51 3.10 -2.11 -1.15
C LYS A 51 1.92 -3.05 -1.34
N THR A 52 1.81 -4.11 -0.54
CA THR A 52 0.62 -4.97 -0.51
C THR A 52 -0.62 -4.17 -0.06
N SER A 53 -0.52 -3.39 1.02
CA SER A 53 -1.63 -2.53 1.45
C SER A 53 -2.03 -1.52 0.37
N ARG A 54 -1.06 -0.92 -0.32
CA ARG A 54 -1.30 0.00 -1.45
C ARG A 54 -1.94 -0.68 -2.66
N THR A 55 -1.56 -1.92 -2.95
CA THR A 55 -2.21 -2.75 -3.97
C THR A 55 -3.68 -3.00 -3.62
N LEU A 56 -4.00 -3.29 -2.36
CA LEU A 56 -5.38 -3.47 -1.95
C LEU A 56 -6.20 -2.17 -2.12
N LEU A 57 -5.64 -1.02 -1.73
CA LEU A 57 -6.28 0.28 -1.98
C LEU A 57 -6.54 0.53 -3.46
N PHE A 58 -5.55 0.26 -4.33
CA PHE A 58 -5.73 0.35 -5.78
C PHE A 58 -6.93 -0.48 -6.26
N VAL A 59 -7.06 -1.71 -5.77
CA VAL A 59 -8.14 -2.61 -6.18
C VAL A 59 -9.51 -2.12 -5.70
N PHE A 60 -9.59 -1.57 -4.48
CA PHE A 60 -10.82 -0.97 -3.98
C PHE A 60 -11.23 0.26 -4.79
N ASP A 61 -10.30 1.18 -5.04
CA ASP A 61 -10.58 2.40 -5.82
C ASP A 61 -10.92 2.06 -7.28
N TYR A 62 -10.32 0.99 -7.82
CA TYR A 62 -10.65 0.46 -9.14
C TYR A 62 -12.09 -0.08 -9.20
N ALA A 63 -12.51 -0.82 -8.17
CA ALA A 63 -13.89 -1.30 -8.05
C ALA A 63 -14.88 -0.16 -7.81
N GLU A 64 -14.52 0.84 -7.00
CA GLU A 64 -15.33 2.05 -6.77
C GLU A 64 -15.58 2.82 -8.07
N ALA A 65 -14.59 2.88 -8.97
CA ALA A 65 -14.75 3.47 -10.30
C ALA A 65 -15.74 2.70 -11.21
N GLY A 66 -16.19 1.52 -10.77
CA GLY A 66 -17.16 0.67 -11.44
C GLY A 66 -16.56 -0.56 -12.12
N ALA A 67 -15.29 -0.89 -11.84
CA ALA A 67 -14.74 -2.17 -12.26
C ALA A 67 -15.24 -3.31 -11.36
N ALA A 68 -15.02 -4.55 -11.78
CA ALA A 68 -15.38 -5.70 -10.96
C ALA A 68 -14.44 -5.84 -9.75
N LEU A 69 -15.01 -6.21 -8.59
CA LEU A 69 -14.24 -6.65 -7.44
C LEU A 69 -13.42 -7.89 -7.80
N VAL A 70 -12.18 -7.97 -7.31
CA VAL A 70 -11.29 -9.12 -7.56
C VAL A 70 -11.55 -10.24 -6.58
N GLU A 71 -11.20 -11.46 -6.98
CA GLU A 71 -11.01 -12.61 -6.10
C GLU A 71 -9.53 -12.69 -5.69
N ASN A 72 -9.27 -13.24 -4.49
CA ASN A 72 -7.93 -13.52 -4.00
C ASN A 72 -7.72 -15.04 -3.91
N GLU A 73 -6.81 -15.56 -4.71
CA GLU A 73 -6.40 -16.95 -4.68
C GLU A 73 -4.87 -17.03 -4.58
N ASN A 74 -4.36 -17.56 -3.47
CA ASN A 74 -2.92 -17.77 -3.29
C ASN A 74 -2.05 -16.53 -3.63
N ARG A 75 -2.46 -15.35 -3.13
CA ARG A 75 -1.78 -14.07 -3.35
C ARG A 75 -1.86 -13.55 -4.80
N VAL A 76 -2.79 -14.08 -5.56
CA VAL A 76 -3.20 -13.56 -6.87
C VAL A 76 -4.52 -12.85 -6.70
N LEU A 77 -4.55 -11.56 -7.01
CA LEU A 77 -5.77 -10.79 -7.11
C LEU A 77 -6.21 -10.76 -8.56
N SER A 78 -7.38 -11.31 -8.89
CA SER A 78 -7.82 -11.38 -10.28
C SER A 78 -9.29 -11.05 -10.49
N THR A 79 -9.63 -10.45 -11.62
CA THR A 79 -11.02 -10.25 -12.01
C THR A 79 -11.67 -11.60 -12.30
N PRO A 80 -12.79 -11.94 -11.63
CA PRO A 80 -13.48 -13.21 -11.81
C PRO A 80 -13.81 -13.46 -13.29
N GLU A 81 -13.76 -14.71 -13.73
CA GLU A 81 -14.04 -15.05 -15.14
C GLU A 81 -15.46 -14.64 -15.55
N LYS A 82 -16.41 -14.82 -14.63
CA LYS A 82 -17.84 -14.53 -14.81
C LYS A 82 -18.19 -13.06 -14.51
N ALA A 83 -17.21 -12.21 -14.21
CA ALA A 83 -17.46 -10.80 -13.93
C ALA A 83 -18.08 -10.10 -15.15
N PRO A 84 -19.12 -9.26 -14.95
CA PRO A 84 -19.72 -8.51 -16.05
C PRO A 84 -18.70 -7.59 -16.74
N LYS A 85 -18.75 -7.54 -18.07
CA LYS A 85 -17.85 -6.70 -18.90
C LYS A 85 -18.36 -5.25 -18.93
N GLN A 86 -18.20 -4.53 -17.82
CA GLN A 86 -18.77 -3.18 -17.62
C GLN A 86 -17.90 -2.04 -18.15
N GLY A 87 -17.16 -2.23 -19.25
CA GLY A 87 -16.28 -1.17 -19.74
C GLY A 87 -14.91 -1.13 -19.11
N TRP A 88 -14.60 -1.99 -18.15
CA TRP A 88 -13.31 -1.97 -17.45
C TRP A 88 -12.42 -3.15 -17.90
N PRO A 89 -11.09 -2.97 -18.01
CA PRO A 89 -10.18 -4.09 -18.23
C PRO A 89 -10.27 -5.12 -17.09
N ALA A 90 -10.18 -6.40 -17.42
CA ALA A 90 -9.92 -7.42 -16.41
C ALA A 90 -8.47 -7.29 -15.94
N ILE A 91 -8.22 -7.42 -14.64
CA ILE A 91 -6.88 -7.34 -14.05
C ILE A 91 -6.45 -8.67 -13.45
N ARG A 92 -5.14 -8.90 -13.40
CA ARG A 92 -4.48 -9.93 -12.59
C ARG A 92 -3.25 -9.31 -11.96
N ILE A 93 -3.16 -9.38 -10.64
CA ILE A 93 -2.05 -8.88 -9.84
C ILE A 93 -1.46 -10.02 -9.03
N GLN A 94 -0.19 -10.35 -9.26
CA GLN A 94 0.57 -11.22 -8.36
C GLN A 94 1.18 -10.34 -7.27
N LEU A 95 0.85 -10.60 -6.01
CA LEU A 95 1.53 -9.93 -4.90
C LEU A 95 2.97 -10.46 -4.79
N ALA A 96 3.92 -9.56 -4.53
CA ALA A 96 5.31 -9.95 -4.26
C ALA A 96 5.39 -10.81 -2.99
N ASP A 97 6.46 -11.61 -2.87
CA ASP A 97 6.78 -12.35 -1.65
C ASP A 97 6.98 -11.38 -0.46
N PRO A 98 6.65 -11.75 0.82
CA PRO A 98 6.79 -10.82 1.91
C PRO A 98 8.25 -10.42 2.10
N ASP A 99 9.22 -11.30 1.84
CA ASP A 99 10.62 -11.02 2.17
C ASP A 99 11.40 -10.35 1.03
N GLY A 100 10.72 -10.02 -0.07
CA GLY A 100 11.29 -9.32 -1.21
C GLY A 100 10.86 -9.94 -2.54
N GLY A 101 10.73 -9.11 -3.56
CA GLY A 101 10.38 -9.59 -4.90
C GLY A 101 9.65 -8.55 -5.72
N ARG A 102 8.87 -9.04 -6.69
CA ARG A 102 8.19 -8.21 -7.68
C ARG A 102 6.69 -8.47 -7.67
N PHE A 103 5.91 -7.39 -7.65
CA PHE A 103 4.49 -7.42 -7.96
C PHE A 103 4.31 -7.52 -9.46
N GLU A 104 3.53 -8.48 -9.95
CA GLU A 104 3.19 -8.56 -11.37
C GLU A 104 1.81 -7.96 -11.61
N PHE A 105 1.66 -7.21 -12.69
CA PHE A 105 0.40 -6.62 -13.09
C PHE A 105 0.15 -6.92 -14.55
N SER A 106 -1.03 -7.44 -14.85
CA SER A 106 -1.54 -7.53 -16.21
C SER A 106 -2.98 -7.05 -16.26
N SER A 107 -3.34 -6.43 -17.38
CA SER A 107 -4.71 -6.09 -17.67
C SER A 107 -5.06 -6.51 -19.09
N LYS A 108 -6.34 -6.82 -19.31
CA LYS A 108 -6.86 -7.20 -20.61
C LYS A 108 -8.24 -6.62 -20.82
N CYS A 109 -8.38 -5.77 -21.83
CA CYS A 109 -9.70 -5.35 -22.28
C CYS A 109 -10.43 -6.51 -22.98
N ARG A 110 -11.52 -7.01 -22.36
CA ARG A 110 -12.29 -8.17 -22.87
C ARG A 110 -13.45 -7.77 -23.81
N GLN A 111 -13.40 -6.56 -24.36
CA GLN A 111 -14.46 -5.94 -25.17
C GLN A 111 -13.88 -4.96 -26.21
N LYS A 112 -14.71 -4.42 -27.11
CA LYS A 112 -14.26 -3.53 -28.20
C LYS A 112 -13.55 -2.27 -27.70
N ARG A 113 -14.01 -1.69 -26.59
CA ARG A 113 -13.44 -0.47 -25.99
C ARG A 113 -13.56 -0.51 -24.48
N CYS A 114 -12.46 -0.30 -23.78
CA CYS A 114 -12.46 -0.10 -22.33
C CYS A 114 -12.35 1.38 -21.99
N ARG A 115 -12.83 1.74 -20.80
CA ARG A 115 -12.81 3.09 -20.20
C ARG A 115 -11.39 3.62 -20.03
N ILE A 116 -10.46 2.73 -19.73
CA ILE A 116 -9.05 3.02 -19.53
C ILE A 116 -8.20 2.07 -20.38
N LYS A 117 -7.10 2.59 -20.95
CA LYS A 117 -6.11 1.79 -21.68
C LYS A 117 -5.25 1.00 -20.69
N ASP A 118 -4.81 -0.18 -21.09
CA ASP A 118 -3.97 -1.06 -20.27
C ASP A 118 -2.69 -0.37 -19.77
N SER A 119 -2.01 0.40 -20.63
CA SER A 119 -0.81 1.16 -20.25
C SER A 119 -1.07 2.25 -19.21
N ARG A 120 -2.23 2.93 -19.29
CA ARG A 120 -2.64 3.95 -18.32
C ARG A 120 -3.02 3.29 -16.99
N LEU A 121 -3.67 2.14 -17.03
CA LEU A 121 -4.03 1.39 -15.82
C LEU A 121 -2.77 0.87 -15.10
N LEU A 122 -1.78 0.36 -15.83
CA LEU A 122 -0.47 -0.02 -15.27
C LEU A 122 0.25 1.19 -14.65
N SER A 123 0.22 2.35 -15.31
CA SER A 123 0.77 3.60 -14.78
C SER A 123 0.07 4.03 -13.48
N CYS A 124 -1.26 3.89 -13.41
CA CYS A 124 -2.00 4.11 -12.17
C CYS A 124 -1.55 3.14 -11.09
N TYR A 125 -1.50 1.84 -11.37
CA TYR A 125 -1.07 0.84 -10.40
C TYR A 125 0.32 1.15 -9.81
N ARG A 126 1.30 1.49 -10.66
CA ARG A 126 2.63 1.92 -10.22
C ARG A 126 2.60 3.17 -9.33
N SER A 127 1.71 4.11 -9.63
CA SER A 127 1.53 5.30 -8.78
C SER A 127 1.06 4.93 -7.37
N TYR A 128 0.14 3.97 -7.24
CA TYR A 128 -0.28 3.47 -5.92
C TYR A 128 0.88 2.82 -5.17
N LEU A 129 1.70 2.01 -5.83
CA LEU A 129 2.87 1.40 -5.20
C LEU A 129 3.87 2.44 -4.67
N ASP A 130 4.00 3.57 -5.36
CA ASP A 130 4.79 4.73 -4.93
C ASP A 130 4.10 5.59 -3.85
N GLY A 131 2.87 5.27 -3.45
CA GLY A 131 2.09 6.04 -2.49
C GLY A 131 1.46 7.31 -3.06
N LYS A 132 1.29 7.38 -4.38
CA LYS A 132 0.66 8.49 -5.11
C LYS A 132 -0.76 8.11 -5.53
N THR A 133 -1.63 9.10 -5.66
CA THR A 133 -2.98 8.90 -6.19
C THR A 133 -2.98 8.79 -7.71
N CYS A 134 -3.88 7.98 -8.29
CA CYS A 134 -4.19 8.03 -9.72
C CYS A 134 -5.69 8.17 -9.96
N ARG A 135 -6.07 8.91 -11.01
CA ARG A 135 -7.47 9.02 -11.45
C ARG A 135 -7.71 8.11 -12.66
N PHE A 136 -8.81 7.36 -12.61
CA PHE A 136 -9.22 6.42 -13.66
C PHE A 136 -10.04 7.05 -14.81
N ARG A 137 -9.97 8.37 -15.00
CA ARG A 137 -10.64 9.11 -16.09
C ARG A 137 -9.77 9.22 -17.33
#